data_AF-A0AA86MY75-F1
#
_entry.id   AF-A0AA86MY75-F1
#
_cell.length_a   1.000
_cell.length_b   1.000
_cell.length_c   1.000
_cell.angle_alpha   90.00
_cell.angle_beta   90.00
_cell.angle_gamma   90.00
#
_symmetry.space_group_name_H-M   'P 1'
#
loop_
_entity.id
_entity.type
_entity.pdbx_description
1 polymer ?
#
loop_
_entity_poly.entity_id
_entity_poly.type
_entity_poly.pdbx_seq_one_letter_code
_entity_poly.pdbx_strand_id
1 'polypeptide(L)' 'MPKKNQEDKDESRLKTKLRERLAGHANPEGDAAMRALHKRLKRAQRKRRALAARKARAAGAASSEQK' A
#
# COMPACT_ATOMS: atom_id res chain seq x y z
N MET A 1 14.43 -10.30 -11.52
CA MET A 1 14.18 -10.77 -10.14
C MET A 1 13.20 -9.85 -9.43
N PRO A 2 12.17 -10.40 -8.76
CA PRO A 2 10.87 -9.75 -8.65
C PRO A 2 10.84 -8.69 -7.53
N LYS A 3 10.67 -7.43 -7.92
CA LYS A 3 10.27 -6.34 -7.01
C LYS A 3 8.90 -6.56 -6.34
N LYS A 4 8.20 -7.66 -6.67
CA LYS A 4 6.88 -8.04 -6.11
C LYS A 4 6.87 -8.07 -4.58
N ASN A 5 7.96 -8.50 -3.93
CA ASN A 5 8.01 -8.58 -2.47
C ASN A 5 8.37 -7.26 -1.78
N GLN A 6 8.82 -6.26 -2.52
CA GLN A 6 9.31 -5.01 -1.92
C GLN A 6 8.16 -4.07 -1.55
N GLU A 7 7.10 -4.06 -2.38
CA GLU A 7 5.93 -3.22 -2.16
C GLU A 7 5.12 -3.68 -0.93
N ASP A 8 4.99 -4.99 -0.74
CA ASP A 8 4.33 -5.57 0.43
C ASP A 8 5.15 -5.34 1.72
N LYS A 9 6.49 -5.40 1.62
CA LYS A 9 7.41 -5.06 2.72
C LYS A 9 7.36 -3.57 3.08
N ASP A 10 7.21 -2.69 2.10
CA ASP A 10 7.12 -1.26 2.36
C ASP A 10 5.79 -0.89 3.04
N GLU A 11 4.68 -1.54 2.67
CA GLU A 11 3.40 -1.33 3.35
C GLU A 11 3.46 -1.79 4.81
N SER A 12 4.03 -2.97 5.10
CA SER A 12 4.14 -3.46 6.47
C SER A 12 5.04 -2.57 7.34
N ARG A 13 6.19 -2.14 6.81
CA ARG A 13 7.08 -1.16 7.47
C ARG A 13 6.37 0.16 7.77
N LEU A 14 5.60 0.68 6.82
CA LEU A 14 4.85 1.93 7.01
C LEU A 14 3.75 1.79 8.07
N LYS A 15 3.08 0.63 8.16
CA LYS A 15 2.09 0.35 9.22
C LYS A 15 2.75 0.27 10.60
N THR A 16 3.88 -0.41 10.72
CA THR A 16 4.62 -0.50 11.99
C THR A 16 5.05 0.88 12.46
N LYS A 17 5.67 1.67 11.57
CA LYS A 17 6.10 3.05 11.87
C LYS A 17 4.96 3.97 12.28
N LEU A 18 3.77 3.75 11.73
CA LEU A 18 2.56 4.50 12.06
C LEU A 18 2.06 4.15 13.46
N ARG A 19 2.04 2.86 13.82
CA ARG A 19 1.67 2.39 15.17
C ARG A 19 2.64 2.91 16.23
N GLU A 20 3.94 2.81 15.97
CA GLU A 20 4.98 3.33 16.87
C GLU A 20 4.81 4.82 17.14
N ARG A 21 4.55 5.60 16.09
CA ARG A 21 4.36 7.05 16.25
C ARG A 21 3.03 7.43 16.89
N LEU A 22 1.95 6.66 16.66
CA LEU A 22 0.65 6.92 17.28
C LEU A 22 0.69 6.74 18.81
N ALA A 23 1.46 5.77 19.31
CA ALA A 23 1.55 5.47 20.74
C ALA A 23 2.08 6.64 21.60
N GLY A 24 2.79 7.61 21.01
CA GLY A 24 3.35 8.77 21.70
C GLY A 24 2.80 10.13 21.25
N HIS A 25 1.76 10.18 20.40
CA HIS A 25 1.33 11.43 19.78
C HIS A 25 -0.09 11.82 20.19
N ALA A 26 -0.21 12.88 21.00
CA ALA A 26 -1.49 13.39 21.52
C ALA A 26 -2.40 13.96 20.43
N ASN A 27 -1.84 14.53 19.35
CA ASN A 27 -2.60 14.99 18.18
C ASN A 27 -1.94 14.54 16.87
N PRO A 28 -2.25 13.33 16.36
CA PRO A 28 -1.63 12.79 15.16
C PRO A 28 -2.10 13.46 13.85
N GLU A 29 -3.20 14.20 13.86
CA GLU A 29 -3.69 14.92 12.67
C GLU A 29 -3.03 16.29 12.47
N GLY A 30 -2.64 16.93 13.58
CA GLY A 30 -1.90 18.19 13.56
C GLY A 30 -0.47 18.04 13.02
N ASP A 31 0.20 16.93 13.34
CA ASP A 31 1.59 16.72 12.95
C ASP A 31 1.78 16.49 11.43
N ALA A 32 2.61 17.33 10.83
CA ALA A 32 2.99 17.24 9.43
C ALA A 32 3.70 15.92 9.11
N ALA A 33 4.51 15.37 10.03
CA ALA A 33 5.22 14.12 9.83
C ALA A 33 4.27 12.92 9.85
N MET A 34 3.30 12.88 10.77
CA MET A 34 2.22 11.89 10.77
C MET A 34 1.34 11.97 9.52
N ARG A 35 0.94 13.18 9.10
CA ARG A 35 0.21 13.38 7.83
C ARG A 35 1.00 12.87 6.63
N ALA A 36 2.31 13.14 6.57
CA ALA A 36 3.17 12.63 5.50
C ALA A 36 3.25 11.10 5.49
N LEU A 37 3.33 10.47 6.67
CA LEU A 37 3.35 9.03 6.82
C LEU A 37 2.03 8.37 6.36
N HIS A 38 0.89 8.94 6.77
CA HIS A 38 -0.44 8.52 6.30
C HIS A 38 -0.56 8.61 4.77
N LYS A 39 -0.08 9.71 4.18
CA LYS A 39 -0.06 9.89 2.71
C LYS A 39 0.79 8.81 2.03
N ARG A 40 1.97 8.50 2.55
CA ARG A 40 2.83 7.43 2.01
C ARG A 40 2.15 6.06 2.09
N LEU A 41 1.53 5.72 3.22
CA LEU A 41 0.79 4.47 3.37
C LEU A 41 -0.37 4.36 2.37
N LYS A 42 -1.19 5.41 2.22
CA LYS A 42 -2.28 5.44 1.22
C LYS A 42 -1.76 5.29 -0.21
N ARG A 43 -0.58 5.81 -0.55
CA ARG A 43 0.04 5.63 -1.88
C ARG A 43 0.46 4.18 -2.11
N ALA A 44 1.12 3.54 -1.13
CA ALA A 44 1.51 2.14 -1.20
C ALA A 44 0.29 1.22 -1.40
N GLN A 45 -0.76 1.42 -0.60
CA GLN A 45 -2.02 0.67 -0.72
C GLN A 45 -2.68 0.84 -2.09
N ARG A 46 -2.72 2.07 -2.63
CA ARG A 46 -3.25 2.32 -3.98
C ARG A 46 -2.46 1.60 -5.05
N LYS A 47 -1.12 1.58 -4.96
CA LYS A 47 -0.27 0.84 -5.88
C LYS A 47 -0.58 -0.67 -5.83
N ARG A 48 -0.71 -1.23 -4.63
CA ARG A 48 -1.10 -2.65 -4.44
C ARG A 48 -2.44 -2.96 -5.09
N ARG A 49 -3.46 -2.12 -4.86
CA ARG A 49 -4.79 -2.28 -5.48
C ARG A 49 -4.75 -2.17 -7.00
N ALA A 50 -3.99 -1.22 -7.55
CA ALA A 50 -3.84 -1.07 -8.99
C ALA A 50 -3.19 -2.31 -9.62
N LEU A 51 -2.16 -2.86 -8.98
CA LEU A 51 -1.52 -4.10 -9.44
C LEU A 51 -2.45 -5.30 -9.33
N ALA A 52 -3.21 -5.42 -8.24
CA ALA A 52 -4.23 -6.46 -8.08
C ALA A 52 -5.31 -6.35 -9.18
N ALA A 53 -5.81 -5.15 -9.45
CA ALA A 53 -6.78 -4.90 -10.52
C ALA A 53 -6.21 -5.24 -11.91
N ARG A 54 -4.94 -4.89 -12.19
CA ARG A 54 -4.26 -5.27 -13.44
C ARG A 54 -4.15 -6.79 -13.59
N LYS A 55 -3.76 -7.50 -12.52
CA LYS A 55 -3.71 -8.97 -12.52
C LYS A 55 -5.09 -9.58 -12.72
N ALA A 56 -6.11 -9.06 -12.06
CA ALA A 56 -7.49 -9.53 -12.21
C ALA A 56 -8.01 -9.33 -13.65
N ARG A 57 -7.72 -8.17 -14.27
CA ARG A 57 -8.06 -7.91 -15.67
C ARG A 57 -7.32 -8.84 -16.63
N ALA A 58 -6.02 -9.08 -16.41
CA ALA A 58 -5.25 -10.02 -17.24
C ALA A 58 -5.75 -11.46 -17.09
N ALA A 59 -6.12 -11.88 -15.87
CA ALA A 59 -6.73 -13.19 -15.63
C ALA A 59 -8.12 -13.31 -16.28
N GLY A 60 -8.93 -12.25 -16.25
CA GLY A 60 -10.22 -12.19 -16.95
C GLY A 60 -10.09 -12.16 -18.47
N ALA A 61 -9.09 -11.46 -19.02
CA ALA A 61 -8.80 -11.44 -20.45
C ALA A 61 -8.29 -12.81 -20.94
N ALA A 62 -7.48 -13.51 -20.14
CA ALA A 62 -7.05 -14.88 -20.45
C ALA A 62 -8.22 -15.88 -20.44
N SER A 63 -9.32 -15.60 -19.72
CA SER A 63 -10.54 -16.44 -19.74
C SER A 63 -11.49 -16.16 -20.90
N SER A 64 -11.36 -15.01 -21.60
CA SER A 64 -12.18 -14.69 -22.78
C SER A 64 -11.60 -15.18 -24.11
N GLU A 65 -10.37 -15.68 -24.10
CA GLU A 65 -9.67 -16.16 -25.30
C GLU A 65 -9.73 -17.70 -25.46
N GLN A 66 -10.46 -18.36 -24.55
CA GLN A 66 -10.87 -19.76 -24.67
C GLN A 66 -12.40 -19.85 -24.84
N LYS A 67 -12.93 -19.39 -25.97
CA LYS A 67 -14.24 -19.84 -26.46
C LYS A 67 -14.34 -19.65 -27.97
#